data_AF-A0A968UV86-F1
#
_entry.id   AF-A0A968UV86-F1
#
_cell.length_a   1.000
_cell.length_b   1.000
_cell.length_c   1.000
_cell.angle_alpha   90.00
_cell.angle_beta   90.00
_cell.angle_gamma   90.00
#
_symmetry.space_group_name_H-M   'P 1'
#
loop_
_entity.id
_entity.type
_entity.pdbx_description
1 polymer ?
#
loop_
_entity_poly.entity_id
_entity_poly.type
_entity_poly.pdbx_seq_one_letter_code
_entity_poly.pdbx_strand_id
1 'polypeptide(L)'
;MIKSRIIIIFSTLVVLAACHGYKDIPTFSNTEDWRVKRLAAHPQQTGGNAEEGFTYMLNGNYVGGGIPYKIFENQGKRLLKKYPTPNSYEKDIPYFLTVFETDDHVKVVTGNCFTCHAAPINGEIFYGVGNYASDFRQNMTFFTKTTNLLMRLRYGTGSKEWAAYKDFGNFLLPLRLPLSPIKWGSIQLLAWLNPA
;
A
#
# COMPACT_ATOMS: atom_id res chain seq x y z
N MET A 1 11.33 19.07 48.39
CA MET A 1 12.20 17.90 48.06
C MET A 1 11.45 16.77 47.33
N ILE A 2 10.21 16.43 47.69
CA ILE A 2 9.44 15.32 47.08
C ILE A 2 9.15 15.51 45.58
N LYS A 3 8.78 16.72 45.13
CA LYS A 3 8.52 17.01 43.71
C LYS A 3 9.74 16.76 42.80
N SER A 4 10.94 17.12 43.24
CA SER A 4 12.17 16.92 42.46
C SER A 4 12.49 15.43 42.31
N ARG A 5 12.25 14.62 43.35
CA ARG A 5 12.42 13.16 43.30
C ARG A 5 11.43 12.48 42.34
N ILE A 6 10.17 12.91 42.32
CA ILE A 6 9.16 12.37 41.40
C ILE A 6 9.50 12.69 39.94
N ILE A 7 9.94 13.92 39.65
CA ILE A 7 10.37 14.32 38.30
C ILE A 7 11.56 13.49 37.84
N ILE A 8 12.55 13.27 38.71
CA ILE A 8 13.72 12.43 38.38
C ILE A 8 13.28 11.00 38.08
N ILE A 9 12.46 10.38 38.93
CA ILE A 9 11.97 9.00 38.73
C ILE A 9 11.18 8.88 37.42
N PHE A 10 10.29 9.82 37.13
CA PHE A 10 9.49 9.80 35.91
C PHE A 10 10.36 9.98 34.65
N SER A 11 11.29 10.94 34.66
CA SER A 11 12.24 11.13 33.56
C SER A 11 13.12 9.89 33.34
N THR A 12 13.59 9.24 34.41
CA THR A 12 14.35 7.98 34.30
C THR A 12 13.50 6.87 33.71
N LEU A 13 12.24 6.72 34.11
CA LEU A 13 11.33 5.73 33.53
C LEU A 13 11.05 5.98 32.05
N VAL A 14 10.88 7.24 31.64
CA VAL A 14 10.69 7.62 30.22
C VAL A 14 11.93 7.30 29.39
N VAL A 15 13.14 7.59 29.90
CA VAL A 15 14.40 7.28 29.21
C VAL A 15 14.59 5.77 29.08
N LEU A 16 14.34 5.00 30.15
CA LEU A 16 14.44 3.53 30.11
C LEU A 16 13.43 2.91 29.13
N ALA A 17 12.19 3.41 29.10
CA ALA A 17 11.17 2.96 28.16
C ALA A 17 11.55 3.29 26.70
N ALA A 18 12.16 4.45 26.45
CA ALA A 18 12.64 4.83 25.13
C ALA A 18 13.80 3.93 24.66
N CYS A 19 14.77 3.62 25.53
CA CYS A 19 15.88 2.74 25.20
C CYS A 19 15.44 1.29 24.94
N HIS A 20 14.42 0.78 25.65
CA HIS A 20 13.89 -0.57 25.42
C HIS A 20 13.05 -0.69 24.13
N GLY A 21 12.58 0.44 23.58
CA GLY A 21 11.84 0.47 22.31
C GLY A 21 12.73 0.38 21.07
N TYR A 22 14.05 0.50 21.21
CA TYR A 22 14.98 0.39 20.09
C TYR A 22 15.05 -1.06 19.62
N LYS A 23 14.63 -1.31 18.38
CA LYS A 23 14.80 -2.59 17.71
C LYS A 23 16.09 -2.53 16.89
N ASP A 24 16.97 -3.49 17.08
CA ASP A 24 18.13 -3.64 16.22
C ASP A 24 17.70 -3.73 14.76
N ILE A 25 18.52 -3.15 13.87
CA ILE A 25 18.35 -3.37 12.43
C ILE A 25 18.48 -4.88 12.20
N PRO A 26 17.55 -5.52 11.48
CA PRO A 26 17.63 -6.95 11.20
C PRO A 26 19.01 -7.27 10.63
N THR A 27 19.71 -8.22 11.23
CA THR A 27 20.92 -8.78 10.64
C THR A 27 20.50 -9.56 9.40
N PHE A 28 20.87 -9.06 8.23
CA PHE A 28 20.63 -9.76 6.98
C PHE A 28 21.52 -11.01 6.97
N SER A 29 20.89 -12.18 7.02
CA SER A 29 21.58 -13.43 6.76
C SER A 29 21.85 -13.48 5.26
N ASN A 30 23.12 -13.37 4.87
CA ASN A 30 23.57 -13.56 3.48
C ASN A 30 23.56 -15.05 3.11
N THR A 31 22.47 -15.76 3.41
CA THR A 31 22.34 -17.14 2.95
C THR A 31 22.16 -17.10 1.44
N GLU A 32 23.09 -17.72 0.71
CA GLU A 32 23.00 -17.88 -0.75
C GLU A 32 22.03 -19.00 -1.15
N ASP A 33 21.19 -19.47 -0.22
CA ASP A 33 20.21 -20.54 -0.41
C ASP A 33 18.92 -20.07 -1.10
N TRP A 34 18.91 -18.86 -1.64
CA TRP A 34 17.80 -18.35 -2.43
C TRP A 34 17.62 -19.19 -3.69
N ARG A 35 16.43 -19.78 -3.85
CA ARG A 35 16.05 -20.43 -5.10
C ARG A 35 15.87 -19.36 -6.17
N VAL A 36 16.83 -19.25 -7.09
CA VAL A 36 16.66 -18.44 -8.30
C VAL A 36 16.01 -19.26 -9.41
N LYS A 37 14.94 -18.70 -9.95
CA LYS A 37 14.47 -19.05 -11.27
C LYS A 37 15.01 -18.02 -12.26
N ARG A 38 15.96 -18.42 -13.12
CA ARG A 38 16.39 -17.57 -14.23
C ARG A 38 15.27 -17.52 -15.27
N LEU A 39 14.74 -16.34 -15.52
CA LEU A 39 13.82 -16.11 -16.62
C LEU A 39 14.62 -16.01 -17.91
N ALA A 40 14.14 -16.65 -18.99
CA ALA A 40 14.74 -16.49 -20.30
C ALA A 40 14.66 -15.01 -20.72
N ALA A 41 15.68 -14.53 -21.44
CA ALA A 41 15.65 -13.20 -22.00
C ALA A 41 14.43 -13.07 -22.94
N HIS A 42 13.56 -12.12 -22.66
CA HIS A 42 12.48 -11.75 -23.56
C HIS A 42 12.91 -10.51 -24.33
N PRO A 43 12.72 -10.44 -25.65
CA PRO A 43 12.97 -9.21 -26.41
C PRO A 43 12.21 -8.03 -25.78
N GLN A 44 12.92 -6.93 -25.55
CA GLN A 44 12.29 -5.71 -25.03
C GLN A 44 11.45 -5.07 -26.13
N GLN A 45 10.26 -4.58 -25.80
CA GLN A 45 9.46 -3.80 -26.73
C GLN A 45 10.14 -2.44 -27.00
N THR A 46 10.39 -2.12 -28.28
CA THR A 46 11.13 -0.92 -28.70
C THR A 46 10.27 0.14 -29.39
N GLY A 47 9.03 -0.17 -29.76
CA GLY A 47 8.15 0.69 -30.58
C GLY A 47 6.98 1.31 -29.82
N GLY A 48 7.07 1.47 -28.51
CA GLY A 48 6.00 2.05 -27.69
C GLY A 48 5.93 3.59 -27.77
N ASN A 49 4.75 4.15 -27.51
CA ASN A 49 4.58 5.58 -27.34
C ASN A 49 4.81 5.96 -25.86
N ALA A 50 5.84 6.78 -25.60
CA ALA A 50 6.20 7.18 -24.25
C ALA A 50 5.11 8.02 -23.55
N GLU A 51 4.40 8.86 -24.30
CA GLU A 51 3.33 9.70 -23.77
C GLU A 51 2.12 8.85 -23.34
N GLU A 52 1.70 7.91 -24.20
CA GLU A 52 0.63 6.96 -23.86
C GLU A 52 1.00 6.09 -22.65
N GLY A 53 2.26 5.63 -22.57
CA GLY A 53 2.76 4.89 -21.43
C GLY A 53 2.69 5.71 -20.13
N PHE A 54 3.06 7.00 -20.19
CA PHE A 54 2.94 7.91 -19.05
C PHE A 54 1.48 8.14 -18.64
N THR A 55 0.59 8.36 -19.60
CA THR A 55 -0.85 8.46 -19.36
C THR A 55 -1.42 7.21 -18.70
N TYR A 56 -0.99 6.03 -19.15
CA TYR A 56 -1.41 4.75 -18.55
C TYR A 56 -0.87 4.57 -17.13
N MET A 57 0.35 5.03 -16.83
CA MET A 57 0.86 5.02 -15.44
C MET A 57 0.09 5.97 -14.52
N LEU A 58 -0.42 7.09 -15.03
CA LEU A 58 -1.24 8.02 -14.26
C LEU A 58 -2.67 7.51 -14.03
N ASN A 59 -3.28 6.88 -15.05
CA ASN A 59 -4.74 6.67 -15.11
C ASN A 59 -5.19 5.24 -15.41
N GLY A 60 -4.25 4.34 -15.66
CA GLY A 60 -4.55 2.97 -16.02
C GLY A 60 -5.18 2.19 -14.86
N ASN A 61 -5.98 1.20 -15.22
CA ASN A 61 -6.65 0.28 -14.31
C ASN A 61 -5.76 -0.92 -13.91
N TYR A 62 -4.43 -0.78 -13.96
CA TYR A 62 -3.49 -1.90 -13.78
C TYR A 62 -3.48 -2.50 -12.36
N VAL A 63 -4.04 -1.81 -11.36
CA VAL A 63 -4.26 -2.35 -10.01
C VAL A 63 -5.50 -3.26 -9.97
N GLY A 64 -6.44 -3.11 -10.91
CA GLY A 64 -7.64 -3.95 -11.08
C GLY A 64 -8.76 -3.72 -10.07
N GLY A 65 -8.49 -3.04 -8.95
CA GLY A 65 -9.48 -2.74 -7.92
C GLY A 65 -9.09 -1.56 -7.05
N GLY A 66 -9.95 -1.23 -6.08
CA GLY A 66 -9.74 -0.09 -5.21
C GLY A 66 -10.92 0.20 -4.28
N ILE A 67 -10.86 1.37 -3.65
CA ILE A 67 -11.93 1.88 -2.80
C ILE A 67 -13.04 2.43 -3.71
N PRO A 68 -14.33 2.07 -3.55
CA PRO A 68 -15.38 2.70 -4.33
C PRO A 68 -15.35 4.22 -4.22
N TYR A 69 -15.35 4.92 -5.36
CA TYR A 69 -15.08 6.36 -5.39
C TYR A 69 -16.07 7.17 -4.54
N LYS A 70 -17.34 6.76 -4.52
CA LYS A 70 -18.41 7.40 -3.73
C LYS A 70 -18.12 7.47 -2.23
N ILE A 71 -17.34 6.53 -1.68
CA ILE A 71 -16.97 6.57 -0.25
C ILE A 71 -15.66 7.32 0.00
N PHE A 72 -14.85 7.50 -1.03
CA PHE A 72 -13.55 8.16 -0.94
C PHE A 72 -13.58 9.62 -1.36
N GLU A 73 -14.60 10.07 -2.10
CA GLU A 73 -14.66 11.41 -2.70
C GLU A 73 -14.27 12.55 -1.74
N ASN A 74 -14.88 12.58 -0.54
CA ASN A 74 -14.56 13.59 0.48
C ASN A 74 -13.12 13.48 0.98
N GLN A 75 -12.60 12.25 1.10
CA GLN A 75 -11.21 12.00 1.45
C GLN A 75 -10.26 12.46 0.34
N GLY A 76 -10.60 12.21 -0.92
CA GLY A 76 -9.86 12.67 -2.09
C GLY A 76 -9.73 14.20 -2.12
N LYS A 77 -10.86 14.92 -1.98
CA LYS A 77 -10.88 16.39 -1.90
C LYS A 77 -10.04 16.92 -0.73
N ARG A 78 -10.07 16.24 0.43
CA ARG A 78 -9.23 16.59 1.59
C ARG A 78 -7.75 16.37 1.30
N LEU A 79 -7.39 15.30 0.62
CA LEU A 79 -6.01 15.02 0.23
C LEU A 79 -5.51 16.03 -0.81
N LEU A 80 -6.35 16.43 -1.77
CA LEU A 80 -6.00 17.44 -2.77
C LEU A 80 -5.68 18.80 -2.14
N LYS A 81 -6.41 19.19 -1.09
CA LYS A 81 -6.07 20.40 -0.31
C LYS A 81 -4.69 20.31 0.36
N LYS A 82 -4.28 19.11 0.78
CA LYS A 82 -2.98 18.86 1.41
C LYS A 82 -1.84 18.73 0.39
N TYR A 83 -2.13 18.15 -0.76
CA TYR A 83 -1.19 17.91 -1.86
C TYR A 83 -1.78 18.57 -3.12
N PRO A 84 -1.56 19.88 -3.32
CA PRO A 84 -2.29 20.71 -4.28
C PRO A 84 -1.79 20.53 -5.73
N THR A 85 -1.50 19.29 -6.11
CA THR A 85 -1.23 18.92 -7.49
C THR A 85 -2.28 17.89 -7.89
N PRO A 86 -3.28 18.28 -8.70
CA PRO A 86 -4.32 17.36 -9.13
C PRO A 86 -3.76 16.29 -10.05
N ASN A 87 -4.44 15.15 -10.12
CA ASN A 87 -4.30 14.25 -11.25
C ASN A 87 -4.79 14.99 -12.51
N SER A 88 -4.04 14.88 -13.61
CA SER A 88 -4.33 15.60 -14.85
C SER A 88 -5.65 15.18 -15.52
N TYR A 89 -6.18 14.01 -15.19
CA TYR A 89 -7.40 13.44 -15.78
C TYR A 89 -8.58 13.36 -14.79
N GLU A 90 -8.32 13.40 -13.48
CA GLU A 90 -9.35 13.49 -12.44
C GLU A 90 -8.98 14.58 -11.43
N LYS A 91 -9.54 15.78 -11.64
CA LYS A 91 -9.11 17.01 -10.94
C LYS A 91 -9.44 17.01 -9.45
N ASP A 92 -10.33 16.12 -9.00
CA ASP A 92 -10.79 16.04 -7.60
C ASP A 92 -9.89 15.18 -6.69
N ILE A 93 -8.80 14.63 -7.23
CA ILE A 93 -7.84 13.82 -6.48
C ILE A 93 -6.39 14.27 -6.75
N PRO A 94 -5.45 14.03 -5.83
CA PRO A 94 -4.02 14.30 -6.06
C PRO A 94 -3.40 13.42 -7.16
N TYR A 95 -2.28 13.87 -7.71
CA TYR A 95 -1.49 13.20 -8.76
C TYR A 95 -1.13 11.73 -8.48
N PHE A 96 -1.00 11.34 -7.22
CA PHE A 96 -0.61 9.99 -6.81
C PHE A 96 -1.79 9.01 -6.73
N LEU A 97 -3.01 9.49 -6.95
CA LEU A 97 -4.20 8.65 -7.03
C LEU A 97 -4.66 8.53 -8.48
N THR A 98 -5.42 7.46 -8.73
CA THR A 98 -6.10 7.24 -9.99
C THR A 98 -7.53 6.77 -9.75
N VAL A 99 -8.43 7.12 -10.65
CA VAL A 99 -9.84 6.75 -10.63
C VAL A 99 -10.16 6.07 -11.95
N PHE A 100 -10.75 4.89 -11.88
CA PHE A 100 -11.15 4.12 -13.05
C PHE A 100 -12.37 3.26 -12.74
N GLU A 101 -12.95 2.66 -13.78
CA GLU A 101 -14.04 1.71 -13.66
C GLU A 101 -13.50 0.28 -13.76
N THR A 102 -13.86 -0.58 -12.80
CA THR A 102 -13.49 -2.00 -12.84
C THR A 102 -14.29 -2.75 -13.90
N ASP A 103 -13.88 -3.98 -14.23
CA ASP A 103 -14.61 -4.88 -15.15
C ASP A 103 -16.07 -5.13 -14.72
N ASP A 104 -16.35 -4.99 -13.41
CA ASP A 104 -17.69 -5.13 -12.83
C ASP A 104 -18.54 -3.83 -12.90
N HIS A 105 -18.04 -2.79 -13.55
CA HIS A 105 -18.66 -1.45 -13.67
C HIS A 105 -18.72 -0.67 -12.35
N VAL A 106 -17.72 -0.84 -11.48
CA VAL A 106 -17.61 -0.08 -10.23
C VAL A 106 -16.55 0.99 -10.38
N LYS A 107 -16.94 2.27 -10.25
CA LYS A 107 -16.00 3.40 -10.18
C LYS A 107 -15.21 3.32 -8.87
N VAL A 108 -13.90 3.11 -8.95
CA VAL A 108 -12.99 2.97 -7.81
C VAL A 108 -11.86 3.97 -7.86
N VAL A 109 -11.20 4.16 -6.72
CA VAL A 109 -9.96 4.93 -6.57
C VAL A 109 -8.88 4.09 -5.90
N THR A 110 -7.66 4.23 -6.37
CA THR A 110 -6.48 3.57 -5.81
C THR A 110 -5.24 4.43 -5.98
N GLY A 111 -4.13 4.03 -5.36
CA GLY A 111 -2.83 4.65 -5.59
C GLY A 111 -2.26 4.24 -6.94
N ASN A 112 -1.65 5.18 -7.65
CA ASN A 112 -0.88 4.90 -8.86
C ASN A 112 0.63 4.79 -8.57
N CYS A 113 1.45 4.59 -9.60
CA CYS A 113 2.91 4.40 -9.47
C CYS A 113 3.58 5.58 -8.74
N PHE A 114 3.02 6.78 -8.91
CA PHE A 114 3.52 8.03 -8.35
C PHE A 114 3.17 8.23 -6.88
N THR A 115 2.43 7.30 -6.27
CA THR A 115 2.39 7.18 -4.80
C THR A 115 3.80 6.97 -4.23
N CYS A 116 4.63 6.17 -4.91
CA CYS A 116 5.99 5.86 -4.49
C CYS A 116 7.08 6.46 -5.40
N HIS A 117 6.79 6.64 -6.70
CA HIS A 117 7.73 7.10 -7.72
C HIS A 117 7.52 8.54 -8.15
N ALA A 118 7.11 9.41 -7.23
CA ALA A 118 7.17 10.85 -7.42
C ALA A 118 7.25 11.56 -6.08
N ALA A 119 7.79 12.78 -6.09
CA ALA A 119 7.91 13.61 -4.90
C ALA A 119 7.76 15.10 -5.23
N PRO A 120 7.23 15.92 -4.29
CA PRO A 120 7.24 17.36 -4.43
C PRO A 120 8.63 17.93 -4.13
N ILE A 121 9.31 18.55 -5.11
CA ILE A 121 10.59 19.24 -4.93
C ILE A 121 10.38 20.70 -5.31
N ASN A 122 10.73 21.63 -4.42
CA ASN A 122 10.57 23.08 -4.62
C ASN A 122 9.14 23.52 -5.04
N GLY A 123 8.11 22.79 -4.60
CA GLY A 123 6.71 23.10 -4.92
C GLY A 123 6.19 22.48 -6.21
N GLU A 124 7.02 21.73 -6.95
CA GLU A 124 6.65 21.03 -8.18
C GLU A 124 6.71 19.51 -7.99
N ILE A 125 5.90 18.76 -8.73
CA ILE A 125 5.95 17.29 -8.69
C ILE A 125 6.97 16.78 -9.70
N PHE A 126 7.98 16.07 -9.19
CA PHE A 126 8.96 15.36 -9.99
C PHE A 126 8.56 13.89 -10.09
N TYR A 127 8.36 13.41 -11.31
CA TYR A 127 8.06 12.01 -11.59
C TYR A 127 9.36 11.20 -11.74
N GLY A 128 9.32 9.92 -11.34
CA GLY A 128 10.46 8.99 -11.45
C GLY A 128 11.42 9.01 -10.25
N VAL A 129 11.23 9.93 -9.29
CA VAL A 129 12.02 9.98 -8.05
C VAL A 129 11.28 9.25 -6.91
N GLY A 130 12.03 8.71 -5.95
CA GLY A 130 11.42 8.09 -4.76
C GLY A 130 10.68 9.11 -3.89
N ASN A 131 9.49 8.75 -3.41
CA ASN A 131 8.67 9.60 -2.55
C ASN A 131 9.25 9.69 -1.13
N TYR A 132 10.06 10.71 -0.89
CA TYR A 132 10.62 10.99 0.43
C TYR A 132 9.64 11.65 1.41
N ALA A 133 8.51 12.18 0.92
CA ALA A 133 7.54 12.92 1.72
C ALA A 133 6.51 12.01 2.42
N SER A 134 6.53 10.71 2.12
CA SER A 134 5.60 9.71 2.65
C SER A 134 6.26 8.84 3.73
N ASP A 135 5.54 8.57 4.83
CA ASP A 135 5.97 7.61 5.86
C ASP A 135 5.26 6.27 5.67
N PHE A 136 5.93 5.34 4.98
CA PHE A 136 5.40 4.00 4.69
C PHE A 136 5.57 2.99 5.84
N ARG A 137 6.15 3.39 6.98
CA ARG A 137 6.42 2.50 8.12
C ARG A 137 5.21 2.32 9.03
N GLN A 138 4.15 3.09 8.79
CA GLN A 138 2.96 3.13 9.64
C GLN A 138 2.19 1.80 9.55
N ASN A 139 1.78 1.25 10.70
CA ASN A 139 1.00 0.02 10.75
C ASN A 139 -0.45 0.28 10.29
N MET A 140 -0.77 -0.17 9.09
CA MET A 140 -2.11 -0.01 8.50
C MET A 140 -3.13 -1.05 8.97
N THR A 141 -2.78 -2.02 9.82
CA THR A 141 -3.64 -3.15 10.17
C THR A 141 -4.97 -2.71 10.79
N PHE A 142 -4.93 -1.79 11.76
CA PHE A 142 -6.15 -1.32 12.45
C PHE A 142 -7.08 -0.58 11.49
N PHE A 143 -6.52 0.34 10.70
CA PHE A 143 -7.25 1.06 9.65
C PHE A 143 -7.88 0.08 8.65
N THR A 144 -7.09 -0.87 8.16
CA THR A 144 -7.51 -1.86 7.17
C THR A 144 -8.64 -2.75 7.68
N LYS A 145 -8.53 -3.27 8.92
CA LYS A 145 -9.61 -4.05 9.55
C LYS A 145 -10.90 -3.23 9.68
N THR A 146 -10.78 -1.97 10.05
CA THR A 146 -11.93 -1.06 10.22
C THR A 146 -12.60 -0.78 8.88
N THR A 147 -11.83 -0.43 7.84
CA THR A 147 -12.35 -0.21 6.50
C THR A 147 -12.98 -1.47 5.91
N ASN A 148 -12.36 -2.64 6.11
CA ASN A 148 -12.93 -3.93 5.70
C ASN A 148 -14.29 -4.19 6.37
N LEU A 149 -14.42 -3.91 7.67
CA LEU A 149 -15.70 -4.05 8.37
C LEU A 149 -16.75 -3.09 7.80
N LEU A 150 -16.41 -1.80 7.65
CA LEU A 150 -17.32 -0.80 7.10
C LEU A 150 -17.79 -1.15 5.69
N MET A 151 -16.88 -1.64 4.84
CA MET A 151 -17.19 -2.08 3.49
C MET A 151 -18.16 -3.27 3.48
N ARG A 152 -17.96 -4.25 4.36
CA ARG A 152 -18.89 -5.38 4.53
C ARG A 152 -20.26 -4.94 5.05
N LEU A 153 -20.29 -4.00 6.00
CA LEU A 153 -21.56 -3.50 6.55
C LEU A 153 -22.33 -2.65 5.55
N ARG A 154 -21.63 -1.83 4.74
CA ARG A 154 -22.26 -0.90 3.80
C ARG A 154 -22.75 -1.58 2.53
N TYR A 155 -21.95 -2.49 1.98
CA TYR A 155 -22.20 -3.09 0.66
C TYR A 155 -22.53 -4.59 0.73
N GLY A 156 -22.13 -5.29 1.80
CA GLY A 156 -22.26 -6.74 1.89
C GLY A 156 -21.20 -7.49 1.06
N THR A 157 -20.87 -8.72 1.48
CA THR A 157 -19.79 -9.51 0.87
C THR A 157 -20.12 -10.05 -0.53
N GLY A 158 -21.38 -10.01 -0.95
CA GLY A 158 -21.83 -10.44 -2.28
C GLY A 158 -21.95 -9.30 -3.29
N SER A 159 -21.63 -8.06 -2.92
CA SER A 159 -21.73 -6.90 -3.80
C SER A 159 -20.55 -6.78 -4.77
N LYS A 160 -20.78 -6.08 -5.88
CA LYS A 160 -19.73 -5.72 -6.84
C LYS A 160 -18.71 -4.77 -6.20
N GLU A 161 -19.14 -3.87 -5.32
CA GLU A 161 -18.26 -2.97 -4.59
C GLU A 161 -17.32 -3.71 -3.63
N TRP A 162 -17.82 -4.77 -2.97
CA TRP A 162 -16.94 -5.64 -2.18
C TRP A 162 -15.98 -6.42 -3.07
N ALA A 163 -16.43 -6.94 -4.22
CA ALA A 163 -15.57 -7.63 -5.17
C ALA A 163 -14.42 -6.74 -5.67
N ALA A 164 -14.73 -5.49 -6.03
CA ALA A 164 -13.76 -4.49 -6.48
C ALA A 164 -12.78 -4.03 -5.38
N TYR A 165 -13.15 -4.18 -4.11
CA TYR A 165 -12.37 -3.70 -2.96
C TYR A 165 -11.58 -4.78 -2.22
N LYS A 166 -12.09 -6.02 -2.15
CA LYS A 166 -11.61 -7.04 -1.19
C LYS A 166 -10.11 -7.30 -1.25
N ASP A 167 -9.52 -7.31 -2.45
CA ASP A 167 -8.10 -7.65 -2.62
C ASP A 167 -7.23 -6.45 -2.21
N PHE A 168 -7.63 -5.23 -2.60
CA PHE A 168 -7.04 -3.99 -2.10
C PHE A 168 -7.10 -3.90 -0.57
N GLY A 169 -8.27 -4.19 0.02
CA GLY A 169 -8.48 -4.17 1.48
C GLY A 169 -7.76 -5.30 2.23
N ASN A 170 -7.31 -6.36 1.55
CA ASN A 170 -6.55 -7.43 2.18
C ASN A 170 -5.03 -7.25 2.02
N PHE A 171 -4.58 -6.48 1.02
CA PHE A 171 -3.16 -6.24 0.74
C PHE A 171 -2.41 -5.65 1.95
N LEU A 172 -3.05 -4.78 2.72
CA LEU A 172 -2.46 -4.11 3.88
C LEU A 172 -2.57 -4.91 5.19
N LEU A 173 -3.18 -6.11 5.15
CA LEU A 173 -3.15 -7.02 6.28
C LEU A 173 -1.82 -7.78 6.27
N PRO A 174 -1.25 -8.09 7.45
CA PRO A 174 -0.06 -8.92 7.52
C PRO A 174 -0.30 -10.22 6.74
N LEU A 175 0.65 -10.56 5.85
CA LEU A 175 0.66 -11.75 5.02
C LEU A 175 0.29 -12.95 5.90
N ARG A 176 -0.94 -13.46 5.73
CA ARG A 176 -1.37 -14.70 6.33
C ARG A 176 -0.78 -15.85 5.53
N LEU A 177 0.55 -15.96 5.50
CA LEU A 177 1.13 -17.28 5.31
C LEU A 177 0.71 -18.07 6.54
N PRO A 178 -0.08 -19.14 6.40
CA PRO A 178 -0.41 -19.96 7.54
C PRO A 178 0.92 -20.56 8.00
N LEU A 179 1.45 -20.05 9.12
CA LEU A 179 2.67 -20.54 9.75
C LEU A 179 2.54 -22.00 10.21
N SER A 180 1.35 -22.61 10.08
CA SER A 180 1.15 -24.05 10.28
C SER A 180 0.60 -24.73 9.02
N PRO A 181 1.15 -25.90 8.65
CA PRO A 181 0.65 -26.75 7.56
C PRO A 181 -0.81 -27.18 7.73
N ILE A 182 -1.34 -27.12 8.96
CA ILE A 182 -2.69 -27.58 9.32
C ILE A 182 -3.79 -26.74 8.63
N LYS A 183 -3.47 -25.52 8.17
CA LYS A 183 -4.42 -24.62 7.50
C LYS A 183 -4.18 -24.48 6.00
N TRP A 184 -3.34 -25.32 5.41
CA TRP A 184 -3.05 -25.27 3.99
C TRP A 184 -4.11 -26.03 3.22
N GLY A 185 -4.64 -25.41 2.15
CA GLY A 185 -5.44 -26.12 1.16
C GLY A 185 -4.57 -27.12 0.37
N SER A 186 -5.22 -28.05 -0.33
CA SER A 186 -4.56 -29.13 -1.08
C SER A 186 -3.47 -28.64 -2.05
N ILE A 187 -3.67 -27.49 -2.69
CA ILE A 187 -2.70 -26.89 -3.62
C ILE A 187 -1.43 -26.39 -2.90
N GLN A 188 -1.59 -25.79 -1.71
CA GLN A 188 -0.47 -25.28 -0.91
C GLN A 188 0.32 -26.41 -0.25
N LEU A 189 -0.35 -27.51 0.11
CA LEU A 189 0.29 -28.73 0.60
C LEU A 189 1.11 -29.42 -0.49
N LEU A 190 0.57 -29.50 -1.72
CA LEU A 190 1.27 -30.08 -2.87
C LEU A 190 2.52 -29.26 -3.27
N ALA A 191 2.44 -27.94 -3.20
CA ALA A 191 3.58 -27.05 -3.47
C ALA A 191 4.73 -27.19 -2.44
N TRP A 192 4.45 -27.68 -1.23
CA TRP A 192 5.46 -27.93 -0.20
C TRP A 192 5.98 -29.36 -0.21
N LEU A 193 5.12 -30.34 -0.50
CA LEU A 193 5.49 -31.75 -0.57
C LEU A 193 6.24 -32.10 -1.86
N ASN A 194 6.13 -31.28 -2.91
CA ASN A 194 6.87 -31.47 -4.14
C ASN A 194 7.76 -30.25 -4.45
N PRO A 195 8.87 -30.07 -3.70
CA PRO A 195 9.81 -29.01 -3.95
C PRO A 195 10.64 -29.37 -5.18
N ALA A 196 10.12 -29.06 -6.37
CA ALA A 196 10.93 -29.00 -7.58
C ALA A 196 12.11 -28.02 -7.42
#